data_AF-A0A8T4VDA3-F1
#
_entry.id   AF-A0A8T4VDA3-F1
#
_cell.length_a   1.000
_cell.length_b   1.000
_cell.length_c   1.000
_cell.angle_alpha   90.00
_cell.angle_beta   90.00
_cell.angle_gamma   90.00
#
_symmetry.space_group_name_H-M   'P 1'
#
loop_
_entity.id
_entity.type
_entity.pdbx_description
1 polymer ?
#
loop_
_entity_poly.entity_id
_entity_poly.type
_entity_poly.pdbx_seq_one_letter_code
_entity_poly.pdbx_strand_id
1 'polypeptide(L)'
;MENNKPEKTFRAGAISATIWNNTAQNKEGLVTTYSNVTFERCYKDTQGQWKSTNALRINDLPKAQAVLQRAYEYLVFKEEASA
;
A
#
# COMPACT_ATOMS: atom_id res chain seq x y z
N MET A 1 -11.16 -8.39 15.88
CA MET A 1 -10.35 -8.27 14.65
C MET A 1 -10.46 -6.81 14.24
N GLU A 2 -9.51 -5.99 14.66
CA GLU A 2 -9.52 -4.57 14.30
C GLU A 2 -9.46 -4.43 12.79
N ASN A 3 -10.45 -3.73 12.26
CA ASN A 3 -10.55 -3.41 10.86
C ASN A 3 -9.50 -2.33 10.60
N ASN A 4 -8.23 -2.71 10.41
CA ASN A 4 -7.14 -1.78 10.12
C ASN A 4 -7.52 -1.04 8.84
N LYS A 5 -8.00 0.19 9.00
CA LYS A 5 -8.36 1.01 7.85
C LYS A 5 -7.07 1.39 7.13
N PRO A 6 -7.06 1.38 5.79
CA PRO A 6 -5.90 1.87 5.06
C PRO A 6 -5.69 3.34 5.45
N GLU A 7 -4.45 3.68 5.78
CA GLU A 7 -4.09 5.05 6.11
C GLU A 7 -4.15 5.92 4.86
N LYS A 8 -3.56 5.43 3.77
CA LYS A 8 -3.48 6.16 2.51
C LYS A 8 -3.41 5.19 1.33
N THR A 9 -4.06 5.53 0.23
CA THR A 9 -3.88 4.81 -1.04
C THR A 9 -3.54 5.76 -2.16
N PHE A 10 -2.45 5.47 -2.88
CA PHE A 10 -2.07 6.14 -4.12
C PHE A 10 -2.51 5.28 -5.31
N ARG A 11 -3.08 5.90 -6.35
CA ARG A 11 -3.58 5.21 -7.55
C ARG A 11 -3.07 5.87 -8.82
N ALA A 12 -2.71 5.04 -9.80
CA ALA A 12 -2.38 5.44 -11.16
C ALA A 12 -3.05 4.45 -12.13
N GLY A 13 -4.29 4.76 -12.52
CA GLY A 13 -5.13 3.86 -13.31
C GLY A 13 -5.42 2.55 -12.56
N ALA A 14 -5.05 1.42 -13.16
CA ALA A 14 -5.21 0.09 -12.59
C ALA A 14 -4.24 -0.22 -11.43
N ILE A 15 -3.19 0.60 -11.24
CA ILE A 15 -2.13 0.33 -10.26
C ILE A 15 -2.39 1.12 -8.99
N SER A 16 -2.22 0.47 -7.83
CA SER A 16 -2.34 1.13 -6.52
C SER A 16 -1.31 0.65 -5.51
N ALA A 17 -0.90 1.58 -4.65
CA ALA A 17 -0.11 1.32 -3.44
C ALA A 17 -0.91 1.82 -2.23
N THR A 18 -1.19 0.94 -1.28
CA THR A 18 -1.96 1.22 -0.07
C THR A 18 -1.08 1.06 1.16
N ILE A 19 -1.05 2.09 2.00
CA ILE A 19 -0.32 2.14 3.26
C ILE A 19 -1.26 1.74 4.39
N TRP A 20 -0.78 0.87 5.26
CA TRP A 20 -1.48 0.37 6.44
C TRP A 20 -0.65 0.64 7.68
N ASN A 21 -1.25 1.20 8.73
CA ASN A 21 -0.63 1.24 10.04
C ASN A 21 -1.07 0.03 10.85
N ASN A 22 -0.08 -0.76 11.26
CA ASN A 22 -0.30 -1.95 12.06
C ASN A 22 0.37 -1.77 13.42
N THR A 23 -0.22 -2.41 14.42
CA THR A 23 0.34 -2.51 15.76
C THR A 23 0.71 -3.95 16.02
N ALA A 24 1.95 -4.23 16.37
CA ALA A 24 2.38 -5.53 16.89
C ALA A 24 2.65 -5.41 18.39
N GLN A 25 2.25 -6.43 19.14
CA GLN A 25 2.63 -6.57 20.54
C GLN A 25 3.67 -7.68 20.65
N ASN A 26 4.80 -7.40 21.31
CA ASN A 26 5.80 -8.42 21.59
C ASN A 26 5.37 -9.30 22.79
N LYS A 27 6.11 -10.38 23.05
CA LYS A 27 5.83 -11.32 24.16
C LYS A 27 5.90 -10.67 25.55
N GLU A 28 6.54 -9.51 25.66
CA GLU A 28 6.73 -8.74 26.90
C GLU A 28 5.67 -7.65 27.08
N GLY A 29 4.71 -7.56 26.15
CA GLY A 29 3.60 -6.61 26.20
C GLY A 29 3.89 -5.24 25.58
N LEU A 30 5.09 -5.00 25.05
CA LEU A 30 5.45 -3.77 24.35
C LEU A 30 4.72 -3.70 23.01
N VAL A 31 4.03 -2.57 22.77
CA VAL A 31 3.33 -2.29 21.51
C VAL A 31 4.24 -1.48 20.60
N THR A 32 4.55 -2.02 19.42
CA THR A 32 5.27 -1.33 18.35
C THR A 32 4.31 -1.06 17.20
N THR A 33 4.34 0.17 16.68
CA THR A 33 3.62 0.53 15.46
C THR A 33 4.56 0.45 14.26
N TYR A 34 4.07 -0.07 13.14
CA TYR A 34 4.82 -0.11 11.89
C TYR A 34 3.90 0.06 10.70
N SER A 35 4.40 0.69 9.65
CA SER A 35 3.67 0.87 8.40
C SER A 35 4.01 -0.23 7.41
N ASN A 36 3.01 -0.76 6.71
CA ASN A 36 3.17 -1.71 5.61
C ASN A 36 2.56 -1.12 4.34
N VAL A 37 3.14 -1.43 3.17
CA VAL A 37 2.62 -1.01 1.87
C VAL A 37 2.18 -2.24 1.06
N THR A 38 0.90 -2.33 0.72
CA THR A 38 0.40 -3.33 -0.22
C THR A 38 0.30 -2.73 -1.62
N PHE A 39 0.75 -3.49 -2.61
CA PHE A 39 0.76 -3.05 -4.01
C PHE A 39 -0.03 -4.03 -4.87
N GLU A 40 -0.88 -3.50 -5.75
CA GLU A 40 -1.81 -4.30 -6.54
C GLU A 40 -2.18 -3.62 -7.86
N ARG A 41 -2.46 -4.48 -8.86
CA ARG A 41 -3.01 -4.11 -10.16
C ARG A 41 -4.43 -4.66 -10.28
N CYS A 42 -5.42 -3.77 -10.38
CA CYS A 42 -6.81 -4.13 -10.62
C CYS A 42 -7.09 -4.34 -12.11
N TYR A 43 -7.79 -5.41 -12.44
CA TYR A 43 -8.25 -5.68 -13.80
C TYR A 43 -9.62 -6.35 -13.77
N LYS A 44 -10.34 -6.24 -14.89
CA LYS A 44 -11.59 -6.95 -15.09
C LYS A 44 -11.28 -8.27 -15.79
N ASP A 45 -11.74 -9.39 -15.24
CA ASP A 45 -11.57 -10.70 -15.86
C ASP A 45 -12.59 -10.94 -16.98
N THR A 46 -12.53 -12.12 -17.60
CA THR A 46 -13.42 -12.51 -18.70
C THR A 46 -14.89 -12.62 -18.29
N GLN A 47 -15.18 -12.79 -17.00
CA GLN A 47 -16.54 -12.83 -16.45
C GLN A 47 -17.03 -11.44 -16.03
N GLY A 48 -16.22 -10.40 -16.24
CA GLY A 48 -16.56 -9.05 -15.84
C GLY A 48 -16.31 -8.75 -14.36
N GLN A 49 -15.64 -9.64 -13.63
CA GLN A 49 -15.34 -9.44 -12.22
C GLN A 49 -14.03 -8.68 -12.03
N TRP A 50 -14.03 -7.71 -11.11
CA TRP A 50 -12.81 -7.03 -10.71
C TRP A 50 -11.93 -7.97 -9.88
N LYS A 51 -10.67 -8.09 -10.26
CA LYS A 51 -9.65 -8.86 -9.57
C LYS A 51 -8.39 -8.02 -9.40
N SER A 52 -7.62 -8.31 -8.37
CA SER A 52 -6.27 -7.77 -8.17
C SER A 52 -5.22 -8.81 -8.52
N THR A 53 -4.04 -8.35 -8.95
CA THR A 53 -2.86 -9.18 -9.20
C THR A 53 -1.59 -8.37 -8.91
N ASN A 54 -0.49 -9.08 -8.69
CA ASN A 54 0.85 -8.48 -8.55
C ASN A 54 1.67 -8.64 -9.84
N ALA A 55 1.11 -9.27 -10.87
CA ALA A 55 1.73 -9.38 -12.19
C ALA A 55 1.60 -8.04 -12.94
N LEU A 56 2.73 -7.52 -13.43
CA LEU A 56 2.83 -6.25 -14.13
C LEU A 56 3.08 -6.44 -15.62
N ARG A 57 2.49 -5.56 -16.43
CA ARG A 57 2.83 -5.39 -17.84
C ARG A 57 3.81 -4.23 -17.98
N ILE A 58 4.48 -4.12 -19.13
CA ILE A 58 5.45 -3.04 -19.40
C ILE A 58 4.85 -1.65 -19.13
N ASN A 59 3.60 -1.41 -19.56
CA ASN A 59 2.92 -0.13 -19.37
C ASN A 59 2.47 0.14 -17.92
N ASP A 60 2.52 -0.88 -17.05
CA ASP A 60 2.22 -0.74 -15.64
C ASP A 60 3.47 -0.28 -14.86
N LEU A 61 4.68 -0.54 -15.35
CA LEU A 61 5.94 -0.20 -14.68
C LEU A 61 6.09 1.29 -14.33
N PRO A 62 5.88 2.26 -15.25
CA PRO A 62 6.01 3.68 -14.88
C PRO A 62 4.96 4.11 -13.86
N LYS A 63 3.76 3.50 -13.90
CA LYS A 63 2.69 3.76 -12.93
C LYS A 63 3.02 3.17 -11.56
N ALA A 64 3.60 1.96 -11.54
CA ALA A 64 4.08 1.29 -10.34
C ALA A 64 5.15 2.13 -9.66
N GLN A 65 6.15 2.59 -10.42
CA GLN A 65 7.19 3.47 -9.91
C GLN A 65 6.58 4.74 -9.30
N ALA A 66 5.66 5.40 -9.98
CA ALA A 66 5.04 6.63 -9.48
C ALA A 66 4.27 6.44 -8.17
N VAL A 67 3.47 5.37 -8.04
CA VAL A 67 2.70 5.14 -6.80
C VAL A 67 3.58 4.67 -5.64
N LEU A 68 4.63 3.89 -5.92
CA LEU A 68 5.59 3.44 -4.91
C LEU A 68 6.45 4.61 -4.42
N GLN A 69 6.91 5.47 -5.33
CA GLN A 69 7.63 6.69 -4.99
C GLN A 69 6.79 7.60 -4.08
N ARG A 70 5.51 7.80 -4.42
CA ARG A 70 4.57 8.58 -3.58
C ARG A 70 4.36 7.96 -2.20
N ALA A 71 4.29 6.63 -2.12
CA ALA A 71 4.15 5.93 -0.85
C ALA A 71 5.40 6.10 0.03
N TYR A 72 6.59 5.98 -0.56
CA TYR A 72 7.86 6.23 0.11
C TYR A 72 7.95 7.67 0.63
N GLU A 73 7.70 8.66 -0.23
CA GLU A 73 7.70 10.10 0.15
C GLU A 73 6.74 10.36 1.31
N TYR A 74 5.54 9.78 1.25
CA TYR A 74 4.56 9.93 2.32
C TYR A 74 5.07 9.38 3.65
N LEU A 75 5.70 8.21 3.66
CA LEU A 75 6.21 7.59 4.90
C LEU A 75 7.39 8.37 5.48
N VAL A 76 8.37 8.70 4.64
CA VAL A 76 9.60 9.39 5.09
C VAL A 76 9.30 10.80 5.59
N PHE A 77 8.58 11.61 4.81
CA PHE A 77 8.29 12.98 5.23
C PHE A 77 7.28 13.05 6.39
N LYS A 78 6.45 12.02 6.57
CA LYS A 78 5.61 11.92 7.77
C LYS A 78 6.41 11.56 9.01
N GLU A 79 7.42 10.71 8.89
CA GLU A 79 8.34 10.38 9.98
C GLU A 79 9.13 11.62 10.42
N GLU A 80 9.63 12.41 9.46
CA GLU A 80 10.29 13.70 9.74
C GLU A 80 9.38 14.73 10.44
N ALA A 81 8.09 14.78 10.09
CA ALA A 81 7.14 15.69 10.73
C ALA A 81 6.72 15.25 12.15
N SER A 82 7.03 14.00 12.54
CA SER A 82 6.67 13.42 13.84
C SER A 82 7.86 13.33 14.81
N ALA A 83 9.07 13.68 14.35
CA ALA A 83 10.32 13.70 15.12
C ALA A 83 10.65 15.12 15.62
#